data_AF-A0AA38AQS0-F1
#
_entry.id   AF-A0AA38AQS0-F1
#
_cell.length_a   1.000
_cell.length_b   1.000
_cell.length_c   1.000
_cell.angle_alpha   90.00
_cell.angle_beta   90.00
_cell.angle_gamma   90.00
#
_symmetry.space_group_name_H-M   'P 1'
#
loop_
_entity.id
_entity.type
_entity.pdbx_description
1 polymer ?
#
loop_
_entity_poly.entity_id
_entity_poly.type
_entity_poly.pdbx_seq_one_letter_code
_entity_poly.pdbx_strand_id
1 'polypeptide(L)'
;MAGPNPPHQQVGAAGEPYPEQQFGPPGTIPPVPYPGVYPGALPPPVSYPPKPRKRRTALWLSLLALVLVVGAVTAVLIVREGQPSTTTAGGFSQDAAKTSITNYLNALSKGDTETIARNNLCGMYDGVKDRKSDLALAKLSSDAFRRQFAGAEVTSIDSVVPWSSYQAQVLFTMKVASSGSRGRRGEEQGVAQLLRQGNQLLVCSYLLRTAAQY
;
A
#
# COMPACT_ATOMS: atom_id res chain seq x y z
N MET A 1 41.18 4.84 4.08
CA MET A 1 40.50 4.35 5.30
C MET A 1 39.46 3.32 4.88
N ALA A 2 39.79 2.05 5.06
CA ALA A 2 38.91 0.88 5.05
C ALA A 2 39.76 -0.24 5.66
N GLY A 3 39.49 -0.61 6.91
CA GLY A 3 40.23 -1.66 7.62
C GLY A 3 39.73 -3.06 7.22
N PRO A 4 40.54 -4.13 7.38
CA PRO A 4 40.17 -5.48 6.98
C PRO A 4 39.08 -6.12 7.87
N ASN A 5 38.20 -6.89 7.23
CA ASN A 5 37.14 -7.71 7.85
C ASN A 5 37.67 -8.62 8.98
N PRO A 6 36.93 -8.78 10.11
CA PRO A 6 37.23 -9.81 11.11
C PRO A 6 36.75 -11.20 10.64
N PRO A 7 37.45 -12.29 11.04
CA PRO A 7 37.03 -13.66 10.71
C PRO A 7 35.85 -14.13 11.57
N HIS A 8 35.03 -15.01 10.97
CA HIS A 8 33.87 -15.65 11.59
C HIS A 8 34.25 -16.51 12.80
N GLN A 9 33.59 -16.27 13.93
CA GLN A 9 33.72 -17.08 15.14
C GLN A 9 32.53 -18.07 15.19
N GLN A 10 32.78 -19.34 14.87
CA GLN A 10 31.89 -20.45 15.21
C GLN A 10 32.16 -20.82 16.68
N VAL A 11 31.13 -20.71 17.53
CA VAL A 11 31.15 -21.19 18.91
C VAL A 11 30.01 -22.18 19.09
N GLY A 12 30.38 -23.36 19.55
CA GLY A 12 29.60 -24.59 19.51
C GLY A 12 28.40 -24.61 20.44
N ALA A 13 27.40 -25.37 20.00
CA ALA A 13 26.28 -25.80 20.81
C ALA A 13 26.77 -26.76 21.90
N ALA A 14 26.83 -26.27 23.14
CA ALA A 14 26.93 -27.13 24.31
C ALA A 14 25.51 -27.56 24.68
N GLY A 15 25.20 -28.84 24.47
CA GLY A 15 23.93 -29.45 24.81
C GLY A 15 23.75 -29.58 26.33
N GLU A 16 22.52 -29.37 26.80
CA GLU A 16 22.11 -29.71 28.17
C GLU A 16 21.89 -31.23 28.31
N PRO A 17 22.38 -31.86 29.39
CA PRO A 17 22.18 -33.29 29.62
C PRO A 17 20.83 -33.58 30.29
N TYR A 18 20.05 -34.46 29.67
CA TYR A 18 18.89 -35.15 30.26
C TYR A 18 19.34 -36.06 31.42
N PRO A 19 18.55 -36.21 32.50
CA PRO A 19 18.85 -37.17 33.56
C PRO A 19 18.52 -38.60 33.11
N GLU A 20 19.53 -39.45 33.23
CA GLU A 20 19.55 -40.88 32.88
C GLU A 20 18.70 -41.70 33.88
N GLN A 21 17.79 -42.53 33.37
CA GLN A 21 16.99 -43.48 34.15
C GLN A 21 17.87 -44.67 34.56
N GLN A 22 18.10 -44.79 35.87
CA GLN A 22 18.93 -45.82 36.48
C GLN A 22 18.12 -47.11 36.69
N PHE A 23 18.48 -48.18 35.99
CA PHE A 23 17.98 -49.54 36.22
C PHE A 23 18.61 -50.13 37.50
N GLY A 24 17.79 -50.70 38.39
CA GLY A 24 18.16 -51.40 39.62
C GLY A 24 17.09 -52.43 40.05
N PRO A 25 17.43 -53.41 40.92
CA PRO A 25 17.11 -54.86 40.81
C PRO A 25 15.74 -55.31 41.40
N PRO A 26 15.30 -56.59 41.20
CA PRO A 26 13.92 -57.01 41.44
C PRO A 26 13.66 -57.31 42.92
N GLY A 27 12.59 -56.73 43.48
CA GLY A 27 12.21 -56.90 44.89
C GLY A 27 10.70 -56.92 45.09
N THR A 28 10.15 -58.13 45.21
CA THR A 28 9.03 -58.58 46.06
C THR A 28 7.91 -57.59 46.42
N ILE A 29 6.69 -57.90 45.94
CA ILE A 29 5.41 -57.29 46.30
C ILE A 29 4.87 -57.90 47.60
N PRO A 30 4.45 -57.11 48.61
CA PRO A 30 3.55 -57.58 49.67
C PRO A 30 2.10 -57.05 49.47
N PRO A 31 1.04 -57.90 49.57
CA PRO A 31 -0.35 -57.48 49.40
C PRO A 31 -1.08 -57.36 50.76
N VAL A 32 -1.87 -56.30 50.97
CA VAL A 32 -2.82 -56.20 52.10
C VAL A 32 -3.90 -55.11 51.84
N PRO A 33 -5.09 -55.13 52.49
CA PRO A 33 -6.37 -55.42 51.83
C PRO A 33 -7.45 -54.30 51.93
N TYR A 34 -8.50 -54.42 51.11
CA TYR A 34 -9.84 -53.76 51.22
C TYR A 34 -10.41 -53.81 52.67
N PRO A 35 -11.46 -53.05 53.13
CA PRO A 35 -12.55 -52.34 52.42
C PRO A 35 -13.03 -50.99 53.07
N GLY A 36 -14.06 -50.31 52.53
CA GLY A 36 -14.69 -49.17 53.24
C GLY A 36 -15.88 -48.51 52.53
N VAL A 37 -17.09 -48.92 52.91
CA VAL A 37 -18.41 -48.29 52.63
C VAL A 37 -18.54 -46.99 53.44
N TYR A 38 -19.18 -45.91 52.94
CA TYR A 38 -20.14 -45.02 53.68
C TYR A 38 -20.78 -43.97 52.70
N PRO A 39 -22.00 -43.47 53.00
CA PRO A 39 -23.03 -43.04 52.05
C PRO A 39 -23.27 -41.52 52.01
N GLY A 40 -23.96 -41.05 50.97
CA GLY A 40 -24.51 -39.69 50.95
C GLY A 40 -25.16 -39.36 49.61
N ALA A 41 -26.47 -39.15 49.61
CA ALA A 41 -27.24 -38.75 48.43
C ALA A 41 -26.75 -37.39 47.90
N LEU A 42 -26.40 -37.34 46.61
CA LEU A 42 -26.07 -36.10 45.92
C LEU A 42 -27.33 -35.23 45.76
N PRO A 43 -27.26 -33.90 46.00
CA PRO A 43 -28.37 -32.99 45.73
C PRO A 43 -28.67 -32.94 44.21
N PRO A 44 -29.94 -32.73 43.83
CA PRO A 44 -30.34 -32.76 42.42
C PRO A 44 -29.65 -31.65 41.62
N PRO A 45 -29.27 -31.92 40.35
CA PRO A 45 -28.57 -30.96 39.52
C PRO A 45 -29.47 -29.76 39.19
N VAL A 46 -28.97 -28.57 39.48
CA VAL A 46 -29.60 -27.31 39.07
C VAL A 46 -29.34 -27.09 37.58
N SER A 47 -30.41 -26.96 36.79
CA SER A 47 -30.35 -26.70 35.35
C SER A 47 -29.77 -25.30 35.07
N TYR A 48 -28.58 -25.25 34.48
CA TYR A 48 -28.02 -24.01 33.94
C TYR A 48 -28.67 -23.68 32.58
N PRO A 49 -29.00 -22.39 32.30
CA PRO A 49 -29.52 -21.99 31.00
C PRO A 49 -28.49 -22.26 29.89
N PRO A 50 -28.91 -22.73 28.70
CA PRO A 50 -27.99 -23.03 27.61
C PRO A 50 -27.31 -21.75 27.12
N LYS A 51 -25.96 -21.78 27.05
CA LYS A 51 -25.16 -20.68 26.51
C LYS A 51 -25.62 -20.33 25.08
N PRO A 52 -25.79 -19.04 24.73
CA PRO A 52 -26.29 -18.65 23.41
C PRO A 52 -25.26 -18.96 22.32
N ARG A 53 -25.48 -20.08 21.61
CA ARG A 53 -24.67 -20.59 20.50
C ARG A 53 -24.54 -19.59 19.33
N LYS A 54 -25.49 -18.66 19.21
CA LYS A 54 -25.58 -17.65 18.13
C LYS A 54 -24.46 -16.59 18.14
N ARG A 55 -23.82 -16.34 19.28
CA ARG A 55 -22.73 -15.34 19.36
C ARG A 55 -21.43 -15.86 18.72
N ARG A 56 -21.20 -17.17 18.77
CA ARG A 56 -20.02 -17.80 18.13
C ARG A 56 -20.15 -17.84 16.62
N THR A 57 -21.34 -18.14 16.09
CA THR A 57 -21.57 -18.14 14.63
C THR A 57 -21.47 -16.74 14.04
N ALA A 58 -21.95 -15.71 14.75
CA ALA A 58 -21.79 -14.31 14.32
C ALA A 58 -20.31 -13.87 14.28
N LEU A 59 -19.50 -14.29 15.28
CA LEU A 59 -18.05 -14.02 15.30
C LEU A 59 -17.31 -14.73 14.15
N TRP A 60 -17.67 -15.98 13.86
CA TRP A 60 -17.10 -16.71 12.74
C TRP A 60 -17.46 -16.09 11.39
N LEU A 61 -18.72 -15.64 11.23
CA LEU A 61 -19.15 -14.94 10.02
C LEU A 61 -18.46 -13.59 9.84
N SER A 62 -18.28 -12.81 10.92
CA SER A 62 -17.54 -11.54 10.85
C SER A 62 -16.08 -11.75 10.48
N LEU A 63 -15.45 -12.81 11.02
CA LEU A 63 -14.06 -13.13 10.75
C LEU A 63 -13.89 -13.61 9.29
N LEU A 64 -14.82 -14.41 8.78
CA LEU A 64 -14.81 -14.85 7.38
C LEU A 64 -15.05 -13.67 6.42
N ALA A 65 -15.96 -12.75 6.75
CA ALA A 65 -16.15 -11.52 5.99
C ALA A 65 -14.88 -10.65 5.97
N LEU A 66 -14.21 -10.50 7.12
CA LEU A 66 -12.94 -9.77 7.21
C LEU A 66 -11.87 -10.39 6.31
N VAL A 67 -11.69 -11.72 6.37
CA VAL A 67 -10.71 -12.44 5.55
C VAL A 67 -11.01 -12.29 4.06
N LEU A 68 -12.28 -12.33 3.66
CA LEU A 68 -12.67 -12.09 2.25
C LEU A 68 -12.36 -10.67 1.80
N VAL A 69 -12.63 -9.67 2.65
CA VAL A 69 -12.31 -8.26 2.34
C VAL A 69 -10.80 -8.08 2.22
N VAL A 70 -10.02 -8.60 3.17
CA VAL A 70 -8.55 -8.54 3.12
C VAL A 70 -8.02 -9.27 1.88
N GLY A 71 -8.54 -10.46 1.59
CA GLY A 71 -8.18 -11.25 0.41
C GLY A 71 -8.48 -10.51 -0.90
N ALA A 72 -9.64 -9.87 -1.01
CA ALA A 72 -10.01 -9.07 -2.17
C ALA A 72 -9.09 -7.85 -2.33
N VAL A 73 -8.77 -7.15 -1.24
CA VAL A 73 -7.83 -6.01 -1.27
C VAL A 73 -6.44 -6.47 -1.69
N THR A 74 -5.93 -7.58 -1.15
CA THR A 74 -4.63 -8.13 -1.55
C THR A 74 -4.62 -8.60 -3.00
N ALA A 75 -5.69 -9.22 -3.48
CA ALA A 75 -5.80 -9.66 -4.86
C ALA A 75 -5.82 -8.48 -5.84
N VAL A 76 -6.52 -7.38 -5.51
CA VAL A 76 -6.49 -6.15 -6.31
C VAL A 76 -5.08 -5.54 -6.35
N LEU A 77 -4.35 -5.58 -5.23
CA LEU A 77 -2.96 -5.10 -5.18
C LEU A 77 -2.02 -5.98 -6.03
N ILE A 78 -2.13 -7.31 -5.95
CA ILE A 78 -1.29 -8.24 -6.72
C ILE A 78 -1.63 -8.21 -8.21
N VAL A 79 -2.91 -8.10 -8.57
CA VAL A 79 -3.32 -7.97 -9.99
C VAL A 79 -2.82 -6.66 -10.59
N ARG A 80 -2.66 -5.59 -9.80
CA ARG A 80 -1.98 -4.36 -10.25
C ARG A 80 -0.48 -4.54 -10.47
N GLU A 81 0.16 -5.44 -9.73
CA GLU A 81 1.59 -5.77 -9.88
C GLU A 81 1.87 -6.76 -11.04
N GLY A 82 0.84 -7.48 -11.51
CA GLY A 82 0.97 -8.51 -12.54
C GLY A 82 0.83 -8.03 -14.00
N GLN A 83 0.57 -6.74 -14.24
CA GLN A 83 0.57 -6.21 -15.61
C GLN A 83 2.03 -6.10 -16.07
N PRO A 84 2.44 -6.72 -17.20
CA PRO A 84 3.80 -6.59 -17.70
C PRO A 84 4.03 -5.16 -18.17
N SER A 85 4.50 -4.30 -17.27
CA SER A 85 4.94 -2.96 -17.60
C SER A 85 6.15 -3.09 -18.53
N THR A 86 6.02 -2.57 -19.75
CA THR A 86 7.16 -2.25 -20.61
C THR A 86 8.13 -1.38 -19.78
N THR A 87 9.18 -2.02 -19.26
CA THR A 87 10.08 -1.42 -18.29
C THR A 87 11.01 -0.48 -19.05
N THR A 88 10.63 0.80 -19.14
CA THR A 88 11.53 1.85 -19.58
C THR A 88 12.63 2.01 -18.53
N ALA A 89 13.88 2.08 -18.99
CA ALA A 89 15.07 2.21 -18.16
C ALA A 89 14.93 3.33 -17.11
N GLY A 90 15.38 3.08 -15.88
CA GLY A 90 15.45 4.08 -14.81
C GLY A 90 14.27 4.13 -13.84
N GLY A 91 13.35 3.17 -13.86
CA GLY A 91 12.22 3.11 -12.92
C GLY A 91 11.04 4.02 -13.29
N PHE A 92 11.00 4.50 -14.54
CA PHE A 92 9.89 5.25 -15.12
C PHE A 92 9.00 4.31 -15.95
N SER A 93 8.37 3.32 -15.33
CA SER A 93 7.42 2.47 -16.06
C SER A 93 6.23 3.30 -16.54
N GLN A 94 5.62 2.91 -17.66
CA GLN A 94 4.43 3.59 -18.20
C GLN A 94 3.30 3.61 -17.17
N ASP A 95 3.09 2.54 -16.41
CA ASP A 95 2.05 2.45 -15.39
C ASP A 95 2.30 3.39 -14.20
N ALA A 96 3.56 3.48 -13.75
CA ALA A 96 3.95 4.40 -12.68
C ALA A 96 3.80 5.86 -13.13
N ALA A 97 4.22 6.18 -14.35
CA ALA A 97 4.05 7.50 -14.96
C ALA A 97 2.57 7.87 -15.08
N LYS A 98 1.74 6.96 -15.63
CA LYS A 98 0.29 7.14 -15.76
C LYS A 98 -0.37 7.41 -14.40
N THR A 99 -0.01 6.63 -13.39
CA THR A 99 -0.55 6.77 -12.03
C THR A 99 -0.15 8.11 -11.42
N SER A 100 1.13 8.49 -11.49
CA SER A 100 1.63 9.77 -10.97
C SER A 100 0.95 10.97 -11.63
N ILE A 101 0.88 10.98 -12.97
CA ILE A 101 0.21 12.06 -13.73
C ILE A 101 -1.28 12.12 -13.38
N THR A 102 -1.97 10.98 -13.33
CA THR A 102 -3.39 10.92 -12.96
C THR A 102 -3.64 11.47 -11.56
N ASN A 103 -2.81 11.10 -10.58
CA ASN A 103 -2.93 11.60 -9.22
C ASN A 103 -2.74 13.12 -9.15
N TYR A 104 -1.76 13.64 -9.89
CA TYR A 104 -1.52 15.08 -9.97
C TYR A 104 -2.67 15.84 -10.64
N LEU A 105 -3.17 15.37 -11.78
CA LEU A 105 -4.34 15.99 -12.45
C LEU A 105 -5.60 15.93 -11.57
N ASN A 106 -5.79 14.84 -10.82
CA ASN A 106 -6.85 14.74 -9.83
C ASN A 106 -6.69 15.77 -8.71
N ALA A 107 -5.47 15.99 -8.21
CA ALA A 107 -5.20 17.02 -7.21
C ALA A 107 -5.56 18.42 -7.74
N LEU A 108 -5.20 18.72 -9.00
CA LEU A 108 -5.60 19.96 -9.68
C LEU A 108 -7.13 20.11 -9.74
N SER A 109 -7.86 19.06 -10.11
CA SER A 109 -9.33 19.12 -10.20
C SER A 109 -10.01 19.32 -8.84
N LYS A 110 -9.45 18.75 -7.77
CA LYS A 110 -9.98 18.80 -6.40
C LYS A 110 -9.53 20.04 -5.62
N GLY A 111 -8.55 20.80 -6.13
CA GLY A 111 -7.98 21.93 -5.41
C GLY A 111 -7.14 21.54 -4.21
N ASP A 112 -6.48 20.37 -4.28
CA ASP A 112 -5.55 19.91 -3.24
C ASP A 112 -4.20 20.63 -3.40
N THR A 113 -4.13 21.84 -2.83
CA THR A 113 -2.99 22.74 -2.98
C THR A 113 -1.69 22.19 -2.38
N GLU A 114 -1.77 21.37 -1.34
CA GLU A 114 -0.58 20.76 -0.73
C GLU A 114 0.02 19.69 -1.65
N THR A 115 -0.81 18.78 -2.18
CA THR A 115 -0.34 17.76 -3.13
C THR A 115 0.21 18.41 -4.40
N ILE A 116 -0.45 19.45 -4.92
CA ILE A 116 0.03 20.20 -6.08
C ILE A 116 1.38 20.86 -5.77
N ALA A 117 1.51 21.56 -4.63
CA ALA A 117 2.76 22.22 -4.26
C ALA A 117 3.92 21.23 -4.05
N ARG A 118 3.66 20.05 -3.47
CA ARG A 118 4.64 18.97 -3.32
C ARG A 118 5.17 18.48 -4.67
N ASN A 119 4.29 18.35 -5.66
CA ASN A 119 4.64 17.98 -7.03
C ASN A 119 5.40 19.10 -7.75
N ASN A 120 4.89 20.34 -7.71
CA ASN A 120 5.51 21.50 -8.36
C ASN A 120 6.90 21.82 -7.84
N LEU A 121 7.16 21.59 -6.53
CA LEU A 121 8.48 21.74 -5.93
C LEU A 121 9.36 20.50 -6.09
N CYS A 122 8.96 19.50 -6.89
CA CYS A 122 9.75 18.31 -7.17
C CYS A 122 10.29 17.61 -5.91
N GLY A 123 9.52 17.62 -4.82
CA GLY A 123 9.94 16.97 -3.57
C GLY A 123 10.70 17.84 -2.59
N MET A 124 10.91 19.13 -2.89
CA MET A 124 11.53 20.09 -1.97
C MET A 124 10.55 20.71 -0.97
N TYR A 125 9.25 20.45 -1.13
CA TYR A 125 8.19 21.09 -0.33
C TYR A 125 8.41 20.99 1.19
N ASP A 126 8.85 19.83 1.69
CA ASP A 126 9.09 19.67 3.13
C ASP A 126 10.34 20.43 3.63
N GLY A 127 11.30 20.70 2.75
CA GLY A 127 12.52 21.45 3.06
C GLY A 127 12.38 22.97 2.95
N VAL A 128 11.29 23.47 2.35
CA VAL A 128 11.03 24.91 2.21
C VAL A 128 10.44 25.48 3.51
N LYS A 129 11.07 26.55 4.02
CA LYS A 129 10.68 27.24 5.26
C LYS A 129 9.39 28.05 5.14
N ASP A 130 9.23 28.80 4.05
CA ASP A 130 8.01 29.56 3.74
C ASP A 130 7.34 28.98 2.49
N ARG A 131 6.18 28.36 2.69
CA ARG A 131 5.42 27.65 1.66
C ARG A 131 4.24 28.46 1.14
N LYS A 132 4.05 29.70 1.63
CA LYS A 132 2.85 30.50 1.33
C LYS A 132 2.77 30.84 -0.16
N SER A 133 3.90 31.20 -0.77
CA SER A 133 4.01 31.42 -2.21
C SER A 133 3.70 30.17 -3.02
N ASP A 134 4.20 29.00 -2.58
CA ASP A 134 4.02 27.73 -3.29
C ASP A 134 2.57 27.25 -3.22
N LEU A 135 1.93 27.40 -2.06
CA LEU A 135 0.50 27.10 -1.89
C LEU A 135 -0.37 28.07 -2.70
N ALA A 136 0.01 29.34 -2.81
CA ALA A 136 -0.69 30.30 -3.67
C ALA A 136 -0.55 29.95 -5.16
N LEU A 137 0.65 29.56 -5.59
CA LEU A 137 0.90 29.08 -6.96
C LEU A 137 0.13 27.78 -7.25
N ALA A 138 0.12 26.85 -6.32
CA ALA A 138 -0.68 25.63 -6.40
C ALA A 138 -2.18 25.93 -6.53
N LYS A 139 -2.69 26.89 -5.77
CA LYS A 139 -4.08 27.35 -5.90
C LYS A 139 -4.36 27.95 -7.27
N LEU A 140 -3.49 28.82 -7.78
CA LEU A 140 -3.63 29.42 -9.10
C LEU A 140 -3.64 28.37 -10.22
N SER A 141 -2.74 27.39 -10.15
CA SER A 141 -2.70 26.29 -11.13
C SER A 141 -3.96 25.41 -11.09
N SER A 142 -4.49 25.08 -9.90
CA SER A 142 -5.77 24.39 -9.76
C SER A 142 -6.94 25.21 -10.30
N ASP A 143 -7.02 26.51 -9.99
CA ASP A 143 -8.09 27.38 -10.47
C ASP A 143 -8.04 27.52 -12.00
N ALA A 144 -6.85 27.66 -12.59
CA ALA A 144 -6.68 27.67 -14.04
C ALA A 144 -7.11 26.35 -14.68
N PHE A 145 -6.70 25.21 -14.10
CA PHE A 145 -7.11 23.89 -14.57
C PHE A 145 -8.63 23.72 -14.50
N ARG A 146 -9.26 24.06 -13.37
CA ARG A 146 -10.71 23.93 -13.14
C ARG A 146 -11.55 24.84 -14.02
N ARG A 147 -10.99 25.98 -14.45
CA ARG A 147 -11.62 26.86 -15.44
C ARG A 147 -11.66 26.23 -16.83
N GLN A 148 -10.65 25.45 -17.20
CA GLN A 148 -10.56 24.81 -18.51
C GLN A 148 -11.26 23.44 -18.53
N PHE A 149 -11.12 22.67 -17.45
CA PHE A 149 -11.56 21.29 -17.34
C PHE A 149 -12.24 21.02 -16.00
N ALA A 150 -13.39 20.34 -16.01
CA ALA A 150 -14.04 19.81 -14.82
C ALA A 150 -13.31 18.58 -14.25
N GLY A 151 -12.49 17.92 -15.07
CA GLY A 151 -11.68 16.76 -14.69
C GLY A 151 -10.88 16.24 -15.88
N ALA A 152 -9.86 15.43 -15.60
CA ALA A 152 -9.04 14.77 -16.60
C ALA A 152 -8.73 13.32 -16.20
N GLU A 153 -8.73 12.44 -17.19
CA GLU A 153 -8.38 11.03 -17.04
C GLU A 153 -7.29 10.68 -18.04
N VAL A 154 -6.12 10.24 -17.58
CA VAL A 154 -5.04 9.81 -18.47
C VAL A 154 -5.42 8.48 -19.10
N THR A 155 -5.52 8.43 -20.42
CA THR A 155 -5.90 7.23 -21.17
C THR A 155 -4.67 6.39 -21.51
N SER A 156 -3.62 7.03 -22.05
CA SER A 156 -2.38 6.36 -22.48
C SER A 156 -1.13 7.17 -22.15
N ILE A 157 -0.01 6.45 -22.04
CA ILE A 157 1.33 7.02 -22.08
C ILE A 157 1.89 6.72 -23.47
N ASP A 158 2.13 7.77 -24.24
CA ASP A 158 2.49 7.64 -25.65
C ASP A 158 4.01 7.49 -25.81
N SER A 159 4.79 8.18 -24.98
CA SER A 159 6.25 8.06 -24.97
C SER A 159 6.84 8.48 -23.63
N VAL A 160 7.94 7.84 -23.24
CA VAL A 160 8.74 8.17 -22.06
C VAL A 160 10.18 8.38 -22.52
N VAL A 161 10.68 9.60 -22.34
CA VAL A 161 12.04 10.00 -22.70
C VAL A 161 12.82 10.32 -21.43
N PRO A 162 13.52 9.33 -20.84
CA PRO A 162 14.41 9.58 -19.71
C PRO A 162 15.66 10.32 -20.19
N TRP A 163 15.97 11.46 -19.59
CA TRP A 163 17.23 12.19 -19.83
C TRP A 163 18.26 11.95 -18.71
N SER A 164 17.85 11.33 -17.61
CA SER A 164 18.70 10.96 -16.47
C SER A 164 18.08 9.79 -15.71
N SER A 165 18.79 9.25 -14.72
CA SER A 165 18.27 8.19 -13.87
C SER A 165 17.17 8.65 -12.91
N TYR A 166 16.96 9.96 -12.73
CA TYR A 166 15.97 10.50 -11.80
C TYR A 166 14.96 11.43 -12.46
N GLN A 167 15.02 11.62 -13.76
CA GLN A 167 14.12 12.52 -14.45
C GLN A 167 13.76 11.99 -15.84
N ALA A 168 12.50 12.16 -16.21
CA ALA A 168 11.99 11.77 -17.51
C ALA A 168 10.93 12.75 -18.01
N GLN A 169 10.85 12.92 -19.31
CA GLN A 169 9.76 13.63 -19.96
C GLN A 169 8.78 12.60 -20.53
N VAL A 170 7.50 12.78 -20.24
CA VAL A 170 6.45 11.82 -20.59
C VAL A 170 5.41 12.51 -21.45
N LEU A 171 5.19 11.97 -22.64
CA LEU A 171 4.07 12.31 -23.51
C LEU A 171 2.89 11.42 -23.13
N PHE A 172 1.75 12.02 -22.84
CA PHE A 172 0.54 11.30 -22.44
C PHE A 172 -0.68 11.85 -23.17
N THR A 173 -1.66 10.98 -23.39
CA THR A 173 -2.98 11.35 -23.87
C THR A 173 -3.98 11.24 -22.71
N MET A 174 -4.89 12.19 -22.62
CA MET A 174 -5.94 12.22 -21.60
C MET A 174 -7.29 12.60 -22.19
N LYS A 175 -8.35 12.12 -21.54
CA LYS A 175 -9.72 12.58 -21.77
C LYS A 175 -10.05 13.68 -20.77
N VAL A 176 -10.49 14.82 -21.27
CA VAL A 176 -10.92 15.93 -20.43
C VAL A 176 -12.43 16.12 -20.47
N ALA A 177 -13.00 16.43 -19.31
CA ALA A 177 -14.35 16.96 -19.23
C ALA A 177 -14.26 18.48 -19.32
N SER A 178 -14.76 19.10 -20.39
CA SER A 178 -14.82 20.57 -20.48
C SER A 178 -15.78 21.15 -19.44
N SER A 179 -15.41 22.29 -18.85
CA SER A 179 -16.22 23.05 -17.90
C SER A 179 -17.31 23.93 -18.56
N GLY A 180 -17.34 24.06 -19.90
CA GLY A 180 -18.27 24.91 -20.66
C GLY A 180 -19.47 24.19 -21.29
N SER A 181 -20.55 24.93 -21.61
CA SER A 181 -21.83 24.36 -22.08
C SER A 181 -21.80 23.68 -23.46
N ARG A 182 -20.70 23.82 -24.22
CA ARG A 182 -20.46 23.11 -25.48
C ARG A 182 -19.60 21.87 -25.26
N GLY A 183 -20.02 21.03 -24.30
CA GLY A 183 -19.28 19.88 -23.80
C GLY A 183 -18.84 18.89 -24.87
N ARG A 184 -17.72 19.15 -25.52
CA ARG A 184 -16.94 18.14 -26.21
C ARG A 184 -16.00 17.55 -25.18
N ARG A 185 -16.18 16.26 -24.87
CA ARG A 185 -15.12 15.44 -24.29
C ARG A 185 -14.03 15.35 -25.36
N GLY A 186 -12.96 16.11 -25.16
CA GLY A 186 -11.80 16.08 -26.04
C GLY A 186 -10.79 15.07 -25.53
N GLU A 187 -10.17 14.32 -26.43
CA GLU A 187 -8.85 13.76 -26.16
C GLU A 187 -7.84 14.90 -26.35
N GLU A 188 -7.04 15.13 -25.32
CA GLU A 188 -6.00 16.14 -25.29
C GLU A 188 -4.67 15.47 -25.02
N GLN A 189 -3.62 15.96 -25.64
CA GLN A 189 -2.27 15.47 -25.40
C GLN A 189 -1.53 16.42 -24.46
N GLY A 190 -0.69 15.87 -23.60
CA GLY A 190 0.10 16.62 -22.65
C GLY A 190 1.52 16.08 -22.54
N VAL A 191 2.42 16.94 -22.09
CA VAL A 191 3.79 16.58 -21.73
C VAL A 191 3.98 16.86 -20.25
N ALA A 192 4.39 15.85 -19.49
CA ALA A 192 4.74 15.98 -18.08
C ALA A 192 6.24 15.78 -17.90
N GLN A 193 6.85 16.56 -17.01
CA GLN A 193 8.20 16.26 -16.51
C GLN A 193 8.06 15.54 -15.18
N LEU A 194 8.57 14.31 -15.14
CA LEU A 194 8.57 13.49 -13.95
C LEU A 194 9.95 13.50 -13.31
N LEU A 195 9.96 13.59 -11.99
CA LEU A 195 11.16 13.42 -11.17
C LEU A 195 10.94 12.27 -10.19
N ARG A 196 11.94 11.41 -10.08
CA ARG A 196 11.97 10.29 -9.16
C ARG A 196 12.66 10.71 -7.87
N GLN A 197 11.93 10.66 -6.77
CA GLN A 197 12.45 10.88 -5.42
C GLN A 197 12.19 9.63 -4.58
N GLY A 198 13.27 8.89 -4.26
CA GLY A 198 13.14 7.58 -3.63
C GLY A 198 12.28 6.64 -4.49
N ASN A 199 11.17 6.15 -3.93
CA ASN A 199 10.22 5.25 -4.60
C ASN A 199 8.96 5.98 -5.14
N GLN A 200 9.00 7.31 -5.22
CA GLN A 200 7.88 8.13 -5.70
C GLN A 200 8.25 8.84 -7.01
N LEU A 201 7.27 8.95 -7.90
CA LEU A 201 7.31 9.79 -9.08
C LEU A 201 6.49 11.04 -8.83
N LEU A 202 7.11 12.20 -8.99
CA LEU A 202 6.52 13.52 -8.81
C LEU A 202 6.40 14.22 -10.16
N VAL A 203 5.30 14.92 -10.37
CA VAL A 203 5.07 15.74 -11.57
C VAL A 203 5.61 17.15 -11.30
N CYS A 204 6.81 17.42 -11.78
CA CYS A 204 7.47 18.71 -11.61
C CYS A 204 6.88 19.82 -12.47
N SER A 205 6.47 19.46 -13.67
CA SER A 205 5.81 20.38 -14.60
C SER A 205 4.87 19.60 -15.50
N TYR A 206 3.85 20.29 -15.99
CA TYR A 206 2.94 19.75 -16.99
C TYR A 206 2.59 20.86 -17.98
N LEU A 207 2.51 20.48 -19.25
CA LEU A 207 2.11 21.35 -20.34
C LEU A 207 1.09 20.61 -21.20
N LEU A 208 -0.11 21.17 -21.29
CA LEU A 208 -1.13 20.64 -22.17
C LEU A 208 -0.90 21.18 -23.57
N ARG A 209 -0.86 20.27 -24.55
CA ARG A 209 -0.93 20.61 -25.97
C ARG A 209 -2.39 20.56 -26.37
N THR A 210 -3.13 21.61 -26.02
CA THR A 210 -4.48 21.76 -26.58
C THR A 210 -4.31 21.93 -28.07
N ALA A 211 -4.92 21.04 -28.86
CA ALA A 211 -4.90 21.17 -30.31
C ALA A 211 -5.63 22.47 -30.66
N ALA A 212 -4.87 23.55 -30.86
CA ALA A 212 -5.39 24.76 -31.49
C ALA A 212 -5.82 24.34 -32.89
N GLN A 213 -7.13 24.17 -33.09
CA GLN A 213 -7.70 24.16 -34.43
C GLN A 213 -7.49 25.57 -34.97
N TYR A 214 -6.41 25.75 -35.72
CA TYR A 214 -6.21 26.92 -36.58
C TYR A 214 -7.08 26.80 -37.83
#